data_AF-A0A925K2K5-F1
#
_entry.id   AF-A0A925K2K5-F1
#
_cell.length_a   1.000
_cell.length_b   1.000
_cell.length_c   1.000
_cell.angle_alpha   90.00
_cell.angle_beta   90.00
_cell.angle_gamma   90.00
#
_symmetry.space_group_name_H-M   'P 1'
#
loop_
_entity.id
_entity.type
_entity.pdbx_description
1 polymer ?
#
loop_
_entity_poly.entity_id
_entity_poly.type
_entity_poly.pdbx_seq_one_letter_code
_entity_poly.pdbx_strand_id
1 'polypeptide(L)'
;MSTTNCAGCHPKTDLTGNMTGALMAGINKIEGFATSNLTPDSSSRIFGWTENNFVRRFRAKKRLAERPMPWKSFKYMTDLELKAIYRYLQTVPAAIMPEVKE
;
A
#
# COMPACT_ATOMS: atom_id res chain seq x y z
N MET A 1 -11.13 3.28 -11.82
CA MET A 1 -11.25 3.56 -10.36
C MET A 1 -9.92 4.17 -9.89
N SER A 2 -9.92 5.25 -9.10
CA SER A 2 -8.72 6.11 -8.90
C SER A 2 -7.67 5.53 -7.94
N THR A 3 -6.38 5.75 -8.22
CA THR A 3 -5.23 5.50 -7.31
C THR A 3 -5.31 6.27 -5.99
N THR A 4 -6.24 7.23 -5.89
CA THR A 4 -6.58 8.01 -4.69
C THR A 4 -6.86 7.14 -3.46
N ASN A 5 -7.35 5.90 -3.62
CA ASN A 5 -7.63 5.00 -2.48
C ASN A 5 -6.37 4.48 -1.78
N CYS A 6 -5.22 4.43 -2.45
CA CYS A 6 -3.96 4.00 -1.83
C CYS A 6 -3.29 5.15 -1.08
N ALA A 7 -3.29 6.33 -1.71
CA ALA A 7 -2.67 7.54 -1.19
C ALA A 7 -3.36 8.11 0.06
N GLY A 8 -4.58 7.67 0.39
CA GLY A 8 -5.24 8.06 1.64
C GLY A 8 -4.67 7.36 2.89
N CYS A 9 -4.12 6.15 2.74
CA CYS A 9 -3.68 5.34 3.89
C CYS A 9 -2.17 5.06 3.90
N HIS A 10 -1.53 5.02 2.73
CA HIS A 10 -0.12 4.68 2.59
C HIS A 10 0.88 5.85 2.64
N PRO A 11 0.54 7.11 2.96
CA PRO A 11 1.53 8.08 3.45
C PRO A 11 1.42 8.27 4.96
N LYS A 12 2.42 8.92 5.57
CA LYS A 12 2.26 9.49 6.92
C LYS A 12 1.30 10.66 6.87
N THR A 13 0.34 10.70 7.79
CA THR A 13 -0.53 11.88 7.99
C THR A 13 -0.46 12.39 9.43
N ASP A 14 -0.71 13.67 9.63
CA ASP A 14 -0.93 14.23 10.96
C ASP A 14 -2.38 14.02 11.44
N LEU A 15 -2.71 14.54 12.63
CA LEU A 15 -4.05 14.44 13.23
C LEU A 15 -5.12 15.22 12.47
N THR A 16 -4.71 16.13 11.57
CA THR A 16 -5.61 16.92 10.71
C THR A 16 -5.78 16.31 9.32
N GLY A 17 -5.11 15.20 9.03
CA GLY A 17 -5.16 14.51 7.75
C GLY A 17 -4.18 15.04 6.70
N ASN A 18 -3.30 16.00 7.05
CA ASN A 18 -2.30 16.48 6.12
C ASN A 18 -1.18 15.44 5.96
N MET A 19 -0.73 15.26 4.72
CA MET A 19 0.41 14.39 4.43
C MET A 19 1.70 15.02 4.96
N THR A 20 2.39 14.30 5.85
CA THR A 20 3.65 14.73 6.48
C THR A 20 4.83 13.82 6.15
N GLY A 21 4.60 12.76 5.38
CA GLY A 21 5.62 11.80 4.97
C GLY A 21 5.55 11.49 3.49
N ALA A 22 6.49 10.66 3.03
CA ALA A 22 6.58 10.29 1.63
C ALA A 22 5.34 9.53 1.15
N LEU A 23 4.94 9.80 -0.09
CA LEU A 23 3.83 9.14 -0.75
C LEU A 23 4.08 7.63 -0.83
N MET A 24 3.07 6.83 -0.47
CA MET A 24 3.13 5.35 -0.46
C MET A 24 4.14 4.72 0.52
N ALA A 25 4.82 5.49 1.38
CA ALA A 25 5.83 5.00 2.31
C ALA A 25 5.28 4.24 3.54
N GLY A 26 3.98 4.17 3.71
CA GLY A 26 3.31 3.63 4.89
C GLY A 26 3.60 4.47 6.15
N ILE A 27 3.36 3.89 7.33
CA ILE A 27 3.65 4.35 8.71
C ILE A 27 2.47 4.80 9.57
N ASN A 28 1.28 5.01 9.00
CA ASN A 28 0.10 5.34 9.80
C ASN A 28 -0.40 4.11 10.56
N LYS A 29 -0.71 4.25 11.85
CA LYS A 29 -1.41 3.22 12.64
C LYS A 29 -2.92 3.42 12.47
N ILE A 30 -3.59 2.49 11.81
CA ILE A 30 -5.06 2.46 11.64
C ILE A 30 -5.56 1.24 12.41
N GLU A 31 -6.42 1.45 13.42
CA GLU A 31 -6.98 0.37 14.25
C GLU A 31 -5.89 -0.55 14.85
N GLY A 32 -4.74 0.02 15.25
CA GLY A 32 -3.60 -0.74 15.78
C GLY A 32 -2.70 -1.40 14.73
N PHE A 33 -3.03 -1.31 13.43
CA PHE A 33 -2.21 -1.84 12.34
C PHE A 33 -1.43 -0.75 11.62
N ALA A 34 -0.11 -0.93 11.50
CA ALA A 34 0.74 -0.05 10.71
C ALA A 34 0.52 -0.27 9.19
N THR A 35 0.30 0.80 8.46
CA THR A 35 0.27 0.79 6.99
C THR A 35 1.68 0.53 6.46
N SER A 36 1.75 -0.27 5.40
CA SER A 36 3.01 -0.77 4.89
C SER A 36 3.59 0.13 3.80
N ASN A 37 4.91 0.18 3.70
CA ASN A 37 5.61 0.78 2.57
C ASN A 37 5.34 0.00 1.28
N LEU A 38 4.95 0.74 0.24
CA LEU A 38 4.68 0.27 -1.11
C LEU A 38 5.59 0.95 -2.15
N THR A 39 6.50 1.82 -1.76
CA THR A 39 7.52 2.42 -2.64
C THR A 39 8.52 1.35 -3.13
N PRO A 40 9.36 1.62 -4.14
CA PRO A 40 10.35 0.64 -4.61
C PRO A 40 11.58 0.50 -3.69
N ASP A 41 11.49 0.94 -2.44
CA ASP A 41 12.56 0.78 -1.43
C ASP A 41 12.66 -0.66 -0.89
N SER A 42 13.83 -1.02 -0.39
CA SER A 42 14.11 -2.32 0.24
C SER A 42 13.25 -2.64 1.48
N SER A 43 12.79 -1.63 2.22
CA SER A 43 11.86 -1.79 3.34
C SER A 43 10.41 -2.07 2.92
N SER A 44 10.11 -1.97 1.62
CA SER A 44 8.78 -2.18 1.07
C SER A 44 8.30 -3.61 1.22
N ARG A 45 7.01 -3.78 1.55
CA ARG A 45 6.41 -5.13 1.62
C ARG A 45 6.23 -5.79 0.27
N ILE A 46 6.35 -5.00 -0.80
CA ILE A 46 6.30 -5.49 -2.18
C ILE A 46 7.70 -5.47 -2.83
N PHE A 47 8.76 -5.25 -2.05
CA PHE A 47 10.12 -5.36 -2.57
C PHE A 47 10.38 -6.77 -3.10
N GLY A 48 10.95 -6.86 -4.31
CA GLY A 48 11.20 -8.13 -5.00
C GLY A 48 9.94 -8.84 -5.53
N TRP A 49 8.74 -8.25 -5.41
CA TRP A 49 7.54 -8.83 -6.01
C TRP A 49 7.54 -8.59 -7.51
N THR A 50 7.13 -9.60 -8.27
CA THR A 50 6.75 -9.43 -9.67
C THR A 50 5.34 -8.84 -9.78
N GLU A 51 5.03 -8.23 -10.92
CA GLU A 51 3.68 -7.74 -11.24
C GLU A 51 2.61 -8.84 -11.03
N ASN A 52 2.90 -10.08 -11.44
CA ASN A 52 1.99 -11.21 -11.25
C ASN A 52 1.82 -11.58 -9.77
N ASN A 53 2.88 -11.49 -8.95
CA ASN A 53 2.76 -11.71 -7.50
C ASN A 53 1.88 -10.65 -6.84
N PHE A 54 1.99 -9.40 -7.28
CA PHE A 54 1.10 -8.33 -6.85
C PHE A 54 -0.36 -8.65 -7.19
N VAL A 55 -0.69 -8.98 -8.44
CA VAL A 55 -2.06 -9.36 -8.84
C VAL A 55 -2.57 -10.55 -8.02
N ARG A 56 -1.77 -11.62 -7.90
CA ARG A 56 -2.13 -12.82 -7.13
C ARG A 56 -2.46 -12.49 -5.68
N ARG A 57 -1.79 -11.50 -5.09
CA ARG A 57 -2.04 -11.06 -3.71
C ARG A 57 -3.46 -10.54 -3.51
N PHE A 58 -4.03 -9.84 -4.49
CA PHE A 58 -5.41 -9.31 -4.46
C PHE A 58 -6.46 -10.37 -4.86
N ARG A 59 -6.06 -11.40 -5.62
CA ARG A 59 -6.92 -12.53 -5.97
C ARG A 59 -6.97 -13.62 -4.90
N ALA A 60 -6.02 -13.63 -3.97
CA ALA A 60 -5.96 -14.62 -2.92
C ALA A 60 -7.22 -14.61 -2.04
N LYS A 61 -7.86 -15.77 -1.87
CA LYS A 61 -9.03 -15.96 -1.00
C LYS A 61 -8.70 -15.94 0.51
N LYS A 62 -7.45 -15.64 0.89
CA LYS A 62 -7.06 -15.58 2.31
C LYS A 62 -7.89 -14.50 3.02
N ARG A 63 -8.50 -14.87 4.15
CA ARG A 63 -9.16 -13.92 5.06
C ARG A 63 -8.11 -12.94 5.57
N LEU A 64 -8.04 -11.78 4.93
CA LEU A 64 -7.41 -10.57 5.49
C LEU A 64 -8.48 -9.70 6.16
N ALA A 65 -9.62 -10.30 6.48
CA ALA A 65 -10.82 -9.63 6.95
C ALA A 65 -10.61 -8.89 8.27
N GLU A 66 -9.51 -9.16 8.97
CA GLU A 66 -9.09 -8.51 10.22
C GLU A 66 -8.09 -7.37 10.01
N ARG A 67 -7.76 -7.00 8.77
CA ARG A 67 -6.90 -5.85 8.48
C ARG A 67 -7.72 -4.68 7.92
N PRO A 68 -7.42 -3.43 8.31
CA PRO A 68 -8.21 -2.25 7.93
C PRO A 68 -8.15 -1.92 6.42
N MET A 69 -7.20 -2.50 5.68
CA MET A 69 -7.11 -2.31 4.23
C MET A 69 -8.33 -2.96 3.53
N PRO A 70 -9.04 -2.25 2.63
CA PRO A 70 -10.28 -2.73 2.02
C PRO A 70 -10.04 -3.75 0.89
N TRP A 71 -9.40 -4.88 1.22
CA TRP A 71 -9.05 -5.97 0.30
C TRP A 71 -10.24 -6.48 -0.52
N LYS A 72 -11.44 -6.51 0.09
CA LYS A 72 -12.67 -6.96 -0.57
C LYS A 72 -13.08 -6.04 -1.72
N SER A 73 -12.81 -4.74 -1.64
CA SER A 73 -13.13 -3.78 -2.70
C SER A 73 -12.14 -3.91 -3.86
N PHE A 74 -10.85 -4.07 -3.54
CA PHE A 74 -9.79 -4.25 -4.55
C PHE A 74 -9.90 -5.58 -5.32
N LYS A 75 -10.53 -6.62 -4.74
CA LYS A 75 -10.73 -7.90 -5.43
C LYS A 75 -11.60 -7.77 -6.71
N TYR A 76 -12.37 -6.69 -6.86
CA TYR A 76 -13.23 -6.46 -8.02
C TYR A 76 -12.53 -5.70 -9.16
N MET A 77 -11.34 -5.14 -8.92
CA MET A 77 -10.54 -4.52 -9.99
C MET A 77 -10.15 -5.58 -11.01
N THR A 78 -9.97 -5.18 -12.26
CA THR A 78 -9.42 -6.04 -13.32
C THR A 78 -7.94 -6.32 -13.10
N ASP A 79 -7.41 -7.39 -13.70
CA ASP A 79 -5.96 -7.64 -13.64
C ASP A 79 -5.18 -6.48 -14.26
N LEU A 80 -5.70 -5.85 -15.31
CA LEU A 80 -5.08 -4.67 -15.94
C LEU A 80 -4.96 -3.49 -14.97
N GLU A 81 -6.02 -3.18 -14.20
CA GLU A 81 -5.98 -2.11 -13.19
C GLU A 81 -4.99 -2.41 -12.08
N LEU A 82 -4.93 -3.66 -11.59
CA LEU A 82 -3.97 -4.05 -10.56
C LEU A 82 -2.53 -3.95 -11.07
N LYS A 83 -2.28 -4.33 -12.33
CA LYS A 83 -0.98 -4.15 -12.99
C LYS A 83 -0.61 -2.68 -13.15
N ALA A 84 -1.55 -1.84 -13.56
CA ALA A 84 -1.34 -0.40 -13.67
C ALA A 84 -0.97 0.23 -12.31
N ILE A 85 -1.64 -0.19 -11.23
CA ILE A 85 -1.28 0.23 -9.87
C ILE A 85 0.14 -0.20 -9.51
N TYR A 86 0.50 -1.47 -9.76
CA TYR A 86 1.86 -1.96 -9.49
C TYR A 86 2.92 -1.13 -10.23
N ARG A 87 2.71 -0.86 -11.53
CA ARG A 87 3.63 -0.05 -12.33
C ARG A 87 3.73 1.37 -11.79
N TYR A 88 2.61 1.98 -11.42
CA TYR A 88 2.62 3.30 -10.77
C TYR A 88 3.42 3.30 -9.48
N LEU A 89 3.28 2.27 -8.63
CA LEU A 89 4.09 2.12 -7.41
C LEU A 89 5.59 1.96 -7.69
N GLN A 90 6.00 1.51 -8.88
CA GLN A 90 7.41 1.51 -9.27
C GLN A 90 7.91 2.90 -9.72
N THR A 91 7.02 3.85 -10.00
CA THR A 91 7.39 5.22 -10.41
C THR A 91 7.46 6.21 -9.26
N VAL A 92 6.92 5.87 -8.08
CA VAL A 92 7.00 6.77 -6.92
C VAL A 92 8.43 6.80 -6.36
N PRO A 93 8.89 7.92 -5.80
CA PRO A 93 10.19 7.99 -5.14
C PRO A 93 10.34 6.91 -4.06
N ALA A 94 11.47 6.21 -4.06
CA ALA A 94 11.82 5.28 -3.00
C ALA A 94 11.89 6.03 -1.67
N ALA A 95 11.22 5.50 -0.65
CA ALA A 95 11.24 6.06 0.70
C ALA A 95 11.54 4.95 1.71
N ILE A 96 12.55 5.18 2.54
CA ILE A 96 12.88 4.29 3.65
C ILE A 96 11.80 4.49 4.72
N MET A 97 11.19 3.40 5.21
CA MET A 97 10.37 3.50 6.41
C MET A 97 11.24 3.91 7.59
N PRO A 98 10.94 5.00 8.30
CA PRO A 98 11.52 5.19 9.61
C PRO A 98 11.06 4.03 10.52
N GLU A 99 11.99 3.51 11.31
CA GLU A 99 11.75 2.44 12.26
C GLU A 99 10.55 2.81 13.15
N VAL A 100 9.49 1.97 13.14
CA VAL A 100 8.35 2.15 14.03
C VAL A 100 8.81 1.74 15.43
N LYS A 101 9.42 2.67 16.17
CA LYS A 101 9.62 2.48 17.61
C LYS A 101 8.24 2.40 18.25
N GLU A 102 8.00 1.26 18.92
CA GLU A 102 6.70 0.85 19.46
C GLU A 102 6.10 1.87 20.42
#